data_AF-A0A2E5NN29-F1
#
_entry.id   AF-A0A2E5NN29-F1
#
_cell.length_a   1.000
_cell.length_b   1.000
_cell.length_c   1.000
_cell.angle_alpha   90.00
_cell.angle_beta   90.00
_cell.angle_gamma   90.00
#
_symmetry.space_group_name_H-M   'P 1'
#
loop_
_entity.id
_entity.type
_entity.pdbx_description
1 polymer ?
#
loop_
_entity_poly.entity_id
_entity_poly.type
_entity_poly.pdbx_seq_one_letter_code
_entity_poly.pdbx_strand_id
1 'polypeptide(L)'
;MKKFFLIFSCLIFASSHSFAQGWIEYINTTDLFIVNFPGDPEVRETTHESAFEAIFPARVYSVESDSGLYSVTVVDYRDSQRIHSERTDRTEANSSNSVWVTDVRASVAHAAKLFRSRGGEVTYDAWADIDKIEGQQLQITNPDQSRSFIAVHLHDSRLYILEATVPPGRPPPGLFQQSLGILDEEGRRIRYLIDAEGRRTRMQVMHEWIGVDPERAGEQLIEQ
;
A
#
# COMPACT_ATOMS: atom_id res chain seq x y z
N MET A 1 19.15 -36.34 62.57
CA MET A 1 19.22 -35.14 61.71
C MET A 1 18.64 -35.48 60.34
N LYS A 2 17.40 -35.08 60.03
CA LYS A 2 16.83 -35.19 58.68
C LYS A 2 16.45 -33.77 58.24
N LYS A 3 17.15 -33.26 57.23
CA LYS A 3 16.99 -31.90 56.70
C LYS A 3 15.72 -31.87 55.83
N PHE A 4 14.77 -31.01 56.16
CA PHE A 4 13.60 -30.73 55.34
C PHE A 4 14.01 -29.67 54.30
N PHE A 5 13.95 -29.99 53.02
CA PHE A 5 14.24 -29.04 51.94
C PHE A 5 12.91 -28.46 51.46
N LEU A 6 12.72 -27.15 51.65
CA LEU A 6 11.54 -26.41 51.17
C LEU A 6 11.81 -26.03 49.70
N ILE A 7 11.03 -26.58 48.77
CA ILE A 7 11.11 -26.21 47.35
C ILE A 7 10.19 -25.01 47.13
N PHE A 8 10.79 -23.85 46.87
CA PHE A 8 10.08 -22.63 46.52
C PHE A 8 9.81 -22.65 45.01
N SER A 9 8.59 -22.98 44.60
CA SER A 9 8.17 -22.95 43.20
C SER A 9 7.99 -21.49 42.76
N CYS A 10 8.91 -21.01 41.92
CA CYS A 10 8.85 -19.67 41.32
C CYS A 10 7.90 -19.73 40.11
N LEU A 11 6.67 -19.25 40.28
CA LEU A 11 5.74 -19.02 39.17
C LEU A 11 6.27 -17.86 38.32
N ILE A 12 6.85 -18.18 37.17
CA ILE A 12 7.19 -17.21 36.14
C ILE A 12 5.89 -16.84 35.43
N PHE A 13 5.35 -15.66 35.73
CA PHE A 13 4.33 -15.03 34.90
C PHE A 13 4.98 -14.69 33.57
N ALA A 14 4.67 -15.47 32.53
CA ALA A 14 4.94 -15.05 31.16
C ALA A 14 4.07 -13.83 30.88
N SER A 15 4.70 -12.66 30.80
CA SER A 15 4.06 -11.44 30.33
C SER A 15 3.57 -11.70 28.91
N SER A 16 2.26 -11.88 28.73
CA SER A 16 1.64 -11.75 27.41
C SER A 16 2.05 -10.39 26.88
N HIS A 17 2.66 -10.34 25.70
CA HIS A 17 2.92 -9.07 25.04
C HIS A 17 1.55 -8.43 24.79
N SER A 18 1.24 -7.40 25.57
CA SER A 18 0.11 -6.53 25.30
C SER A 18 0.49 -5.75 24.05
N PHE A 19 0.03 -6.18 22.88
CA PHE A 19 0.07 -5.34 21.69
C PHE A 19 -0.66 -4.04 22.05
N ALA A 20 0.04 -2.92 21.98
CA ALA A 20 -0.59 -1.63 22.19
C ALA A 20 -1.70 -1.46 21.15
N GLN A 21 -2.94 -1.33 21.61
CA GLN A 21 -4.11 -1.13 20.76
C GLN A 21 -4.11 0.30 20.22
N GLY A 22 -3.39 0.55 19.12
CA GLY A 22 -3.27 1.87 18.54
C GLY A 22 -2.94 1.82 17.05
N TRP A 23 -3.38 2.84 16.34
CA TRP A 23 -2.92 3.09 14.99
C TRP A 23 -1.44 3.50 15.05
N ILE A 24 -0.61 2.85 14.22
CA ILE A 24 0.80 3.20 14.05
C ILE A 24 0.98 3.82 12.66
N GLU A 25 1.90 4.77 12.57
CA GLU A 25 2.45 5.19 11.29
C GLU A 25 3.54 4.18 10.89
N TYR A 26 3.27 3.40 9.85
CA TYR A 26 4.17 2.39 9.33
C TYR A 26 4.95 2.97 8.15
N ILE A 27 6.28 3.04 8.30
CA ILE A 27 7.21 3.53 7.27
C ILE A 27 7.96 2.34 6.69
N ASN A 28 7.86 2.14 5.39
CA ASN A 28 8.63 1.14 4.66
C ASN A 28 9.61 1.79 3.68
N THR A 29 10.89 1.73 4.02
CA THR A 29 11.97 2.28 3.18
C THR A 29 12.46 1.31 2.10
N THR A 30 11.96 0.07 2.07
CA THR A 30 12.33 -0.89 1.00
C THR A 30 11.38 -0.80 -0.19
N ASP A 31 10.08 -0.68 0.09
CA ASP A 31 9.01 -0.50 -0.89
C ASP A 31 8.54 0.95 -1.02
N LEU A 32 9.17 1.87 -0.29
CA LEU A 32 9.00 3.32 -0.41
C LEU A 32 7.57 3.81 -0.21
N PHE A 33 6.96 3.44 0.92
CA PHE A 33 5.67 3.97 1.30
C PHE A 33 5.57 4.23 2.81
N ILE A 34 4.60 5.08 3.15
CA ILE A 34 4.14 5.33 4.51
C ILE A 34 2.61 5.15 4.55
N VAL A 35 2.09 4.55 5.60
CA VAL A 35 0.65 4.32 5.79
C VAL A 35 0.34 4.13 7.27
N ASN A 36 -0.86 4.49 7.71
CA ASN A 36 -1.32 4.18 9.06
C ASN A 36 -1.93 2.79 9.11
N PHE A 37 -1.40 1.88 9.91
CA PHE A 37 -1.99 0.56 10.17
C PHE A 37 -2.54 0.45 11.60
N PRO A 38 -3.55 -0.40 11.87
CA PRO A 38 -4.06 -0.64 13.23
C PRO A 38 -3.18 -1.61 14.05
N GLY A 39 -1.88 -1.68 13.74
CA GLY A 39 -0.90 -2.59 14.34
C GLY A 39 0.29 -2.83 13.40
N ASP A 40 1.27 -3.60 13.85
CA ASP A 40 2.39 -4.01 13.00
C ASP A 40 1.91 -4.99 11.90
N PRO A 41 2.21 -4.73 10.62
CA PRO A 41 1.79 -5.62 9.53
C PRO A 41 2.59 -6.91 9.50
N GLU A 42 1.90 -8.02 9.24
CA GLU A 42 2.52 -9.23 8.70
C GLU A 42 3.00 -8.94 7.28
N VAL A 43 4.25 -9.34 6.97
CA VAL A 43 4.87 -9.12 5.66
C VAL A 43 5.03 -10.45 4.94
N ARG A 44 4.51 -10.54 3.72
CA ARG A 44 4.57 -11.75 2.91
C ARG A 44 5.01 -11.44 1.48
N GLU A 45 6.02 -12.15 1.01
CA GLU A 45 6.42 -12.14 -0.41
C GLU A 45 5.46 -12.97 -1.26
N THR A 46 5.20 -12.51 -2.48
CA THR A 46 4.24 -13.10 -3.41
C THR A 46 4.59 -12.73 -4.84
N THR A 47 3.78 -13.19 -5.77
CA THR A 47 3.81 -12.73 -7.16
C THR A 47 2.50 -12.05 -7.56
N HIS A 48 2.55 -11.22 -8.59
CA HIS A 48 1.41 -10.57 -9.21
C HIS A 48 1.44 -10.80 -10.73
N GLU A 49 0.32 -11.24 -11.29
CA GLU A 49 0.16 -11.37 -12.74
C GLU A 49 -0.33 -10.04 -13.33
N SER A 50 0.38 -9.55 -14.33
CA SER A 50 0.12 -8.27 -14.97
C SER A 50 -0.97 -8.34 -16.04
N ALA A 51 -1.29 -7.18 -16.63
CA ALA A 51 -2.30 -7.09 -17.70
C ALA A 51 -1.90 -7.87 -18.96
N PHE A 52 -0.61 -8.13 -19.11
CA PHE A 52 -0.04 -8.88 -20.23
C PHE A 52 0.48 -10.25 -19.79
N GLU A 53 -0.04 -10.81 -18.69
CA GLU A 53 0.24 -12.18 -18.23
C GLU A 53 1.71 -12.39 -17.81
N ALA A 54 2.46 -11.32 -17.55
CA ALA A 54 3.80 -11.41 -16.97
C ALA A 54 3.72 -11.50 -15.45
N ILE A 55 4.62 -12.27 -14.85
CA ILE A 55 4.67 -12.48 -13.41
C ILE A 55 5.72 -11.57 -12.78
N PHE A 56 5.28 -10.71 -11.87
CA PHE A 56 6.12 -9.75 -11.16
C PHE A 56 6.25 -10.10 -9.68
N PRO A 57 7.40 -9.83 -9.05
CA PRO A 57 7.52 -9.93 -7.60
C PRO A 57 6.63 -8.88 -6.93
N ALA A 58 6.03 -9.27 -5.80
CA ALA A 58 5.20 -8.40 -5.00
C ALA A 58 5.35 -8.70 -3.51
N ARG A 59 5.04 -7.72 -2.66
CA ARG A 59 4.98 -7.87 -1.21
C ARG A 59 3.65 -7.38 -0.68
N VAL A 60 3.10 -8.12 0.28
CA VAL A 60 1.85 -7.78 0.97
C VAL A 60 2.17 -7.48 2.42
N TYR A 61 1.71 -6.33 2.89
CA TYR A 61 1.74 -5.88 4.28
C TYR A 61 0.30 -5.91 4.78
N SER A 62 -0.02 -6.77 5.74
CA SER A 62 -1.41 -6.97 6.20
C SER A 62 -1.58 -6.92 7.71
N VAL A 63 -2.67 -6.32 8.15
CA VAL A 63 -3.12 -6.32 9.55
C VAL A 63 -4.58 -6.75 9.61
N GLU A 64 -4.86 -7.74 10.45
CA GLU A 64 -6.21 -8.08 10.89
C GLU A 64 -6.49 -7.46 12.25
N SER A 65 -7.67 -6.88 12.41
CA SER A 65 -8.11 -6.25 13.65
C SER A 65 -9.63 -6.35 13.79
N ASP A 66 -10.16 -6.00 14.96
CA ASP A 66 -11.61 -5.93 15.21
C ASP A 66 -12.35 -4.92 14.30
N SER A 67 -11.64 -3.98 13.67
CA SER A 67 -12.23 -3.03 12.73
C SER A 67 -12.23 -3.53 11.28
N GLY A 68 -11.46 -4.56 10.96
CA GLY A 68 -11.40 -5.15 9.63
C GLY A 68 -10.02 -5.67 9.25
N LEU A 69 -9.90 -6.01 7.96
CA LEU A 69 -8.68 -6.44 7.30
C LEU A 69 -8.10 -5.26 6.53
N TYR A 70 -6.80 -5.02 6.66
CA TYR A 70 -6.09 -3.90 6.04
C TYR A 70 -4.86 -4.45 5.33
N SER A 71 -4.61 -4.00 4.10
CA SER A 71 -3.41 -4.39 3.39
C SER A 71 -2.88 -3.33 2.44
N VAL A 72 -1.56 -3.29 2.30
CA VAL A 72 -0.84 -2.66 1.20
C VAL A 72 -0.14 -3.77 0.42
N THR A 73 -0.42 -3.88 -0.88
CA THR A 73 0.36 -4.70 -1.80
C THR A 73 1.23 -3.80 -2.65
N VAL A 74 2.53 -4.08 -2.72
CA VAL A 74 3.46 -3.40 -3.62
C VAL A 74 3.93 -4.38 -4.68
N VAL A 75 3.68 -4.07 -5.95
CA VAL A 75 4.17 -4.86 -7.09
C VAL A 75 5.33 -4.12 -7.74
N ASP A 76 6.47 -4.80 -7.88
CA ASP A 76 7.69 -4.21 -8.42
C ASP A 76 7.83 -4.50 -9.92
N TYR A 77 7.55 -3.49 -10.75
CA TYR A 77 7.67 -3.52 -12.19
C TYR A 77 9.03 -3.00 -12.71
N ARG A 78 10.01 -2.69 -11.84
CA ARG A 78 11.28 -2.09 -12.28
C ARG A 78 12.05 -2.97 -13.27
N ASP A 79 11.92 -4.29 -13.16
CA ASP A 79 12.51 -5.28 -14.04
C ASP A 79 11.65 -5.63 -15.28
N SER A 80 10.59 -4.88 -15.56
CA SER A 80 9.61 -5.20 -16.62
C SER A 80 10.23 -5.47 -17.99
N GLN A 81 11.21 -4.67 -18.41
CA GLN A 81 11.87 -4.91 -19.70
C GLN A 81 12.56 -6.27 -19.75
N ARG A 82 13.32 -6.63 -18.71
CA ARG A 82 14.02 -7.92 -18.62
C ARG A 82 13.01 -9.06 -18.58
N ILE A 83 12.03 -8.99 -17.68
CA ILE A 83 10.98 -10.02 -17.51
C ILE A 83 10.28 -10.28 -18.84
N HIS A 84 9.85 -9.25 -19.56
CA HIS A 84 9.20 -9.42 -20.87
C HIS A 84 10.14 -9.95 -21.95
N SER A 85 11.42 -9.58 -21.94
CA SER A 85 12.40 -10.05 -22.94
C SER A 85 12.75 -11.53 -22.80
N GLU A 86 12.67 -12.07 -21.57
CA GLU A 86 13.01 -13.46 -21.26
C GLU A 86 11.83 -14.42 -21.47
N ARG A 87 10.62 -13.89 -21.71
CA ARG A 87 9.42 -14.71 -21.94
C ARG A 87 9.45 -15.44 -23.26
N THR A 88 9.17 -16.74 -23.20
CA THR A 88 9.04 -17.62 -24.36
C THR A 88 7.60 -17.78 -24.85
N ASP A 89 6.62 -17.40 -24.03
CA ASP A 89 5.18 -17.56 -24.20
C ASP A 89 4.50 -16.31 -24.82
N ARG A 90 5.15 -15.68 -25.79
CA ARG A 90 4.65 -14.43 -26.40
C ARG A 90 3.55 -14.70 -27.43
N THR A 91 2.46 -13.96 -27.34
CA THR A 91 1.40 -13.88 -28.34
C THR A 91 1.60 -12.65 -29.24
N GLU A 92 0.92 -12.60 -30.39
CA GLU A 92 0.95 -11.39 -31.24
C GLU A 92 0.51 -10.12 -30.47
N ALA A 93 -0.40 -10.25 -29.50
CA ALA A 93 -0.87 -9.14 -28.69
C ALA A 93 0.19 -8.59 -27.72
N ASN A 94 1.24 -9.36 -27.42
CA ASN A 94 2.33 -8.96 -26.52
C ASN A 94 3.72 -8.98 -27.20
N SER A 95 3.78 -9.01 -28.54
CA SER A 95 5.02 -9.13 -29.33
C SER A 95 5.78 -7.81 -29.54
N SER A 96 5.16 -6.65 -29.25
CA SER A 96 5.81 -5.34 -29.39
C SER A 96 7.08 -5.21 -28.54
N ASN A 97 8.11 -4.53 -29.08
CA ASN A 97 9.35 -4.22 -28.36
C ASN A 97 9.14 -3.29 -27.15
N SER A 98 8.00 -2.59 -27.08
CA SER A 98 7.62 -1.70 -25.99
C SER A 98 6.52 -2.27 -25.08
N VAL A 99 6.18 -3.55 -25.20
CA VAL A 99 5.11 -4.18 -24.42
C VAL A 99 5.30 -3.99 -22.91
N TRP A 100 6.55 -4.05 -22.43
CA TRP A 100 6.90 -3.84 -21.03
C TRP A 100 6.45 -2.47 -20.53
N VAL A 101 6.55 -1.41 -21.35
CA VAL A 101 6.08 -0.06 -21.01
C VAL A 101 4.56 -0.04 -20.89
N THR A 102 3.88 -0.62 -21.87
CA THR A 102 2.42 -0.65 -21.91
C THR A 102 1.85 -1.44 -20.72
N ASP A 103 2.50 -2.53 -20.34
CA ASP A 103 2.10 -3.36 -19.22
C ASP A 103 2.21 -2.61 -17.88
N VAL A 104 3.34 -1.93 -17.63
CA VAL A 104 3.48 -1.06 -16.45
C VAL A 104 2.40 0.01 -16.45
N ARG A 105 2.10 0.66 -17.58
CA ARG A 105 1.07 1.70 -17.69
C ARG A 105 -0.36 1.18 -17.52
N ALA A 106 -0.62 -0.07 -17.88
CA ALA A 106 -1.93 -0.71 -17.74
C ALA A 106 -2.22 -1.20 -16.31
N SER A 107 -1.20 -1.30 -15.46
CA SER A 107 -1.26 -1.91 -14.13
C SER A 107 -2.38 -1.38 -13.23
N VAL A 108 -2.59 -0.05 -13.17
CA VAL A 108 -3.66 0.56 -12.35
C VAL A 108 -5.05 0.10 -12.82
N ALA A 109 -5.32 0.21 -14.12
CA ALA A 109 -6.59 -0.19 -14.70
C ALA A 109 -6.82 -1.70 -14.58
N HIS A 110 -5.75 -2.49 -14.71
CA HIS A 110 -5.80 -3.94 -14.55
C HIS A 110 -6.13 -4.35 -13.12
N ALA A 111 -5.43 -3.80 -12.12
CA ALA A 111 -5.72 -4.05 -10.72
C ALA A 111 -7.18 -3.68 -10.38
N ALA A 112 -7.65 -2.50 -10.81
CA ALA A 112 -9.04 -2.10 -10.63
C ALA A 112 -10.03 -3.09 -11.29
N LYS A 113 -9.74 -3.58 -12.51
CA LYS A 113 -10.54 -4.62 -13.18
C LYS A 113 -10.57 -5.91 -12.35
N LEU A 114 -9.45 -6.36 -11.78
CA LEU A 114 -9.41 -7.55 -10.92
C LEU A 114 -10.35 -7.41 -9.71
N PHE A 115 -10.37 -6.24 -9.06
CA PHE A 115 -11.31 -5.97 -7.96
C PHE A 115 -12.77 -6.00 -8.40
N ARG A 116 -13.11 -5.34 -9.51
CA ARG A 116 -14.48 -5.37 -10.08
C ARG A 116 -14.93 -6.81 -10.37
N SER A 117 -14.01 -7.68 -10.76
CA SER A 117 -14.30 -9.09 -11.06
C SER A 117 -14.48 -9.97 -9.82
N ARG A 118 -14.21 -9.49 -8.59
CA ARG A 118 -14.44 -10.27 -7.35
C ARG A 118 -15.93 -10.46 -7.01
N GLY A 119 -16.82 -9.71 -7.65
CA GLY A 119 -18.26 -9.70 -7.37
C GLY A 119 -18.64 -8.67 -6.29
N GLY A 120 -19.95 -8.59 -5.98
CA GLY A 120 -20.50 -7.53 -5.13
C GLY A 120 -20.99 -6.32 -5.93
N GLU A 121 -21.48 -5.30 -5.23
CA GLU A 121 -21.96 -4.04 -5.81
C GLU A 121 -20.86 -2.98 -5.72
N VAL A 122 -20.43 -2.47 -6.88
CA VAL A 122 -19.49 -1.34 -6.95
C VAL A 122 -20.26 -0.06 -6.62
N THR A 123 -20.01 0.50 -5.43
CA THR A 123 -20.71 1.70 -4.92
C THR A 123 -19.95 2.99 -5.18
N TYR A 124 -18.65 2.89 -5.49
CA TYR A 124 -17.83 4.00 -5.95
C TYR A 124 -16.74 3.47 -6.88
N ASP A 125 -16.48 4.21 -7.96
CA ASP A 125 -15.44 3.87 -8.93
C ASP A 125 -15.03 5.12 -9.70
N ALA A 126 -13.88 5.70 -9.35
CA ALA A 126 -13.44 6.95 -9.94
C ALA A 126 -11.91 7.07 -9.97
N TRP A 127 -11.45 8.00 -10.80
CA TRP A 127 -10.10 8.54 -10.71
C TRP A 127 -9.90 9.18 -9.33
N ALA A 128 -8.70 8.99 -8.78
CA ALA A 128 -8.27 9.58 -7.51
C ALA A 128 -6.80 10.00 -7.59
N ASP A 129 -6.36 10.83 -6.64
CA ASP A 129 -4.94 11.14 -6.45
C ASP A 129 -4.57 11.12 -4.96
N ILE A 130 -3.34 10.71 -4.67
CA ILE A 130 -2.69 10.93 -3.38
C ILE A 130 -1.43 11.73 -3.65
N ASP A 131 -1.27 12.89 -3.00
CA ASP A 131 -0.13 13.78 -3.26
C ASP A 131 0.08 14.12 -4.76
N LYS A 132 -1.02 14.17 -5.53
CA LYS A 132 -1.04 14.36 -6.99
C LYS A 132 -0.38 13.23 -7.80
N ILE A 133 -0.23 12.07 -7.18
CA ILE A 133 0.04 10.78 -7.83
C ILE A 133 -1.30 10.15 -8.16
N GLU A 134 -1.63 10.17 -9.45
CA GLU A 134 -2.90 9.68 -9.97
C GLU A 134 -3.08 8.17 -9.75
N GLY A 135 -4.34 7.76 -9.70
CA GLY A 135 -4.72 6.39 -9.43
C GLY A 135 -6.21 6.14 -9.63
N GLN A 136 -6.65 4.98 -9.14
CA GLN A 136 -8.05 4.59 -9.13
C GLN A 136 -8.50 4.33 -7.69
N GLN A 137 -9.69 4.80 -7.33
CA GLN A 137 -10.34 4.44 -6.08
C GLN A 137 -11.63 3.67 -6.36
N LEU A 138 -11.85 2.59 -5.60
CA LEU A 138 -13.07 1.78 -5.65
C LEU A 138 -13.65 1.56 -4.26
N GLN A 139 -14.97 1.46 -4.20
CA GLN A 139 -15.69 0.93 -3.04
C GLN A 139 -16.63 -0.17 -3.51
N ILE A 140 -16.59 -1.31 -2.81
CA ILE A 140 -17.38 -2.49 -3.16
C ILE A 140 -18.10 -2.95 -1.90
N THR A 141 -19.43 -3.07 -1.99
CA THR A 141 -20.22 -3.84 -1.03
C THR A 141 -20.17 -5.30 -1.46
N ASN A 142 -19.48 -6.12 -0.67
CA ASN A 142 -19.25 -7.53 -0.98
C ASN A 142 -20.52 -8.37 -0.78
N PRO A 143 -20.59 -9.61 -1.33
CA PRO A 143 -21.76 -10.48 -1.16
C PRO A 143 -22.14 -10.76 0.31
N ASP A 144 -21.16 -10.80 1.21
CA ASP A 144 -21.35 -10.98 2.66
C ASP A 144 -21.71 -9.67 3.40
N GLN A 145 -21.99 -8.59 2.67
CA GLN A 145 -22.29 -7.24 3.16
C GLN A 145 -21.11 -6.52 3.84
N SER A 146 -19.91 -7.11 3.88
CA SER A 146 -18.70 -6.36 4.19
C SER A 146 -18.44 -5.32 3.10
N ARG A 147 -17.62 -4.31 3.40
CA ARG A 147 -17.27 -3.26 2.42
C ARG A 147 -15.77 -3.19 2.24
N SER A 148 -15.33 -3.38 1.01
CA SER A 148 -13.95 -3.18 0.60
C SER A 148 -13.76 -1.77 0.05
N PHE A 149 -12.67 -1.13 0.46
CA PHE A 149 -12.24 0.17 0.02
C PHE A 149 -10.84 0.04 -0.55
N ILE A 150 -10.69 0.42 -1.81
CA ILE A 150 -9.48 0.17 -2.59
C ILE A 150 -8.95 1.48 -3.15
N ALA A 151 -7.64 1.68 -3.07
CA ALA A 151 -6.93 2.72 -3.80
C ALA A 151 -5.73 2.11 -4.51
N VAL A 152 -5.51 2.45 -5.78
CA VAL A 152 -4.44 1.92 -6.62
C VAL A 152 -3.65 3.06 -7.24
N HIS A 153 -2.35 3.12 -6.96
CA HIS A 153 -1.45 4.16 -7.46
C HIS A 153 -0.19 3.55 -8.06
N LEU A 154 0.32 4.14 -9.13
CA LEU A 154 1.56 3.74 -9.77
C LEU A 154 2.56 4.91 -9.70
N HIS A 155 3.75 4.64 -9.17
CA HIS A 155 4.83 5.60 -9.12
C HIS A 155 6.18 4.90 -9.29
N ASP A 156 7.05 5.44 -10.15
CA ASP A 156 8.38 4.90 -10.46
C ASP A 156 8.43 3.38 -10.63
N SER A 157 7.50 2.85 -11.43
CA SER A 157 7.34 1.41 -11.72
C SER A 157 7.07 0.53 -10.49
N ARG A 158 6.51 1.09 -9.41
CA ARG A 158 5.93 0.35 -8.29
C ARG A 158 4.43 0.62 -8.24
N LEU A 159 3.64 -0.46 -8.24
CA LEU A 159 2.19 -0.38 -8.10
C LEU A 159 1.82 -0.61 -6.64
N TYR A 160 1.19 0.38 -6.03
CA TYR A 160 0.68 0.35 -4.66
C TYR A 160 -0.82 0.08 -4.70
N ILE A 161 -1.25 -1.02 -4.10
CA ILE A 161 -2.66 -1.40 -3.98
C ILE A 161 -3.00 -1.39 -2.49
N LEU A 162 -3.83 -0.43 -2.08
CA LEU A 162 -4.40 -0.37 -0.74
C LEU A 162 -5.75 -1.07 -0.77
N GLU A 163 -5.98 -1.97 0.17
CA GLU A 163 -7.27 -2.60 0.39
C GLU A 163 -7.60 -2.62 1.88
N ALA A 164 -8.76 -2.12 2.25
CA ALA A 164 -9.34 -2.32 3.57
C ALA A 164 -10.75 -2.88 3.46
N THR A 165 -11.03 -3.98 4.14
CA THR A 165 -12.34 -4.61 4.21
C THR A 165 -12.88 -4.53 5.63
N VAL A 166 -14.01 -3.85 5.79
CA VAL A 166 -14.67 -3.67 7.10
C VAL A 166 -15.98 -4.46 7.16
N PRO A 167 -16.37 -5.00 8.33
CA PRO A 167 -17.65 -5.67 8.52
C PRO A 167 -18.87 -4.78 8.20
N PRO A 168 -20.06 -5.39 7.97
CA PRO A 168 -21.31 -4.66 7.79
C PRO A 168 -21.57 -3.66 8.93
N GLY A 169 -22.01 -2.44 8.60
CA GLY A 169 -22.36 -1.41 9.59
C GLY A 169 -21.18 -0.71 10.29
N ARG A 170 -19.93 -1.12 10.07
CA ARG A 170 -18.75 -0.44 10.64
C ARG A 170 -18.42 0.88 9.92
N PRO A 171 -17.83 1.89 10.56
CA PRO A 171 -17.41 3.10 9.84
C PRO A 171 -16.40 2.79 8.72
N PRO A 172 -16.36 3.57 7.63
CA PRO A 172 -15.31 3.47 6.61
C PRO A 172 -13.91 3.63 7.23
N PRO A 173 -12.88 2.92 6.72
CA PRO A 173 -11.52 2.97 7.24
C PRO A 173 -10.75 4.22 6.76
N GLY A 174 -11.27 5.41 7.06
CA GLY A 174 -10.73 6.69 6.54
C GLY A 174 -9.28 6.95 6.93
N LEU A 175 -8.89 6.62 8.18
CA LEU A 175 -7.51 6.77 8.66
C LEU A 175 -6.51 5.97 7.83
N PHE A 176 -6.89 4.75 7.40
CA PHE A 176 -6.07 3.93 6.51
C PHE A 176 -6.04 4.51 5.10
N GLN A 177 -7.22 4.72 4.49
CA GLN A 177 -7.35 5.14 3.09
C GLN A 177 -6.63 6.44 2.75
N GLN A 178 -6.69 7.43 3.63
CA GLN A 178 -6.15 8.77 3.38
C GLN A 178 -4.69 8.92 3.82
N SER A 179 -4.09 7.88 4.40
CA SER A 179 -2.76 7.97 5.01
C SER A 179 -1.61 7.58 4.09
N LEU A 180 -1.88 7.02 2.91
CA LEU A 180 -0.83 6.65 1.98
C LEU A 180 0.04 7.86 1.64
N GLY A 181 1.35 7.70 1.79
CA GLY A 181 2.36 8.53 1.15
C GLY A 181 3.34 7.63 0.42
N ILE A 182 3.75 8.05 -0.77
CA ILE A 182 4.83 7.40 -1.52
C ILE A 182 6.12 8.14 -1.20
N LEU A 183 7.19 7.38 -0.93
CA LEU A 183 8.49 7.90 -0.58
C LEU A 183 9.43 7.84 -1.80
N ASP A 184 10.46 8.67 -1.81
CA ASP A 184 11.61 8.47 -2.70
C ASP A 184 12.67 7.57 -2.06
N GLU A 185 13.73 7.27 -2.81
CA GLU A 185 14.82 6.39 -2.37
C GLU A 185 15.58 6.92 -1.13
N GLU A 186 15.46 8.21 -0.80
CA GLU A 186 16.00 8.79 0.45
C GLU A 186 14.99 8.76 1.61
N GLY A 187 13.81 8.16 1.42
CA GLY A 187 12.75 8.04 2.42
C GLY A 187 11.88 9.28 2.58
N ARG A 188 11.89 10.20 1.59
CA ARG A 188 11.21 11.50 1.68
C ARG A 188 9.89 11.43 0.94
N ARG A 189 8.82 11.96 1.54
CA ARG A 189 7.47 11.90 0.94
C ARG A 189 7.40 12.71 -0.35
N ILE A 190 6.97 12.04 -1.41
CA ILE A 190 6.79 12.64 -2.74
C ILE A 190 5.45 13.36 -2.79
N ARG A 191 5.48 14.61 -3.24
CA ARG A 191 4.29 15.38 -3.58
C ARG A 191 4.51 16.23 -4.81
N TYR A 192 3.50 16.33 -5.66
CA TYR A 192 3.55 17.16 -6.86
C TYR A 192 2.66 18.40 -6.75
N LEU A 193 3.07 19.45 -7.45
CA LEU A 193 2.21 20.54 -7.91
C LEU A 193 1.77 20.22 -9.33
N ILE A 194 0.57 20.68 -9.69
CA ILE A 194 0.04 20.61 -11.05
C ILE A 194 -0.17 22.03 -11.54
N ASP A 195 0.46 22.38 -12.67
CA ASP A 195 0.24 23.68 -13.33
C ASP A 195 -1.09 23.72 -14.11
N ALA A 196 -1.45 24.87 -14.68
CA ALA A 196 -2.69 25.04 -15.43
C ALA A 196 -2.77 24.15 -16.70
N GLU A 197 -1.63 23.65 -17.19
CA GLU A 197 -1.56 22.72 -18.32
C GLU A 197 -1.48 21.25 -17.89
N GLY A 198 -1.61 20.96 -16.59
CA GLY A 198 -1.58 19.60 -16.06
C GLY A 198 -0.18 19.02 -15.87
N ARG A 199 0.90 19.80 -16.02
CA ARG A 199 2.26 19.29 -15.82
C ARG A 199 2.57 19.18 -14.34
N ARG A 200 3.20 18.06 -13.97
CA ARG A 200 3.60 17.78 -12.60
C ARG A 200 5.02 18.23 -12.33
N THR A 201 5.20 19.04 -11.30
CA THR A 201 6.53 19.40 -10.76
C THR A 201 6.61 18.92 -9.32
N ARG A 202 7.69 18.22 -8.96
CA ARG A 202 7.90 17.75 -7.59
C ARG A 202 8.02 18.96 -6.68
N MET A 203 7.22 19.00 -5.61
CA MET A 203 7.37 19.98 -4.54
C MET A 203 8.72 19.76 -3.87
N GLN A 204 9.60 20.76 -3.91
CA GLN A 204 10.77 20.81 -3.06
C GLN A 204 10.37 21.56 -1.79
N VAL A 205 10.23 20.86 -0.68
CA VAL A 205 10.04 21.47 0.64
C VAL A 205 11.39 21.48 1.35
N MET A 206 11.73 22.58 2.02
CA MET A 206 12.96 22.66 2.83
C MET A 206 12.95 21.66 4.01
N HIS A 207 11.77 21.18 4.41
CA HIS A 207 11.57 20.13 5.40
C HIS A 207 10.53 19.13 4.84
N GLU A 208 11.02 18.08 4.18
CA GLU A 208 10.19 16.93 3.81
C GLU A 208 9.76 16.22 5.10
N TRP A 209 8.46 15.98 5.27
CA TRP A 209 7.93 15.20 6.39
C TRP A 209 8.61 13.82 6.39
N ILE A 210 9.56 13.64 7.30
CA ILE A 210 10.05 12.35 7.78
C ILE A 210 9.28 12.14 9.08
N GLY A 211 8.65 10.99 9.29
CA GLY A 211 7.72 10.69 10.40
C GLY A 211 8.28 10.79 11.83
N VAL A 212 8.86 11.94 12.20
CA VAL A 212 9.30 12.33 13.54
C VAL A 212 9.44 13.88 13.63
N ASP A 213 8.76 14.41 14.65
CA ASP A 213 8.81 15.76 15.25
C ASP A 213 8.22 16.97 14.47
N PRO A 214 6.99 17.41 14.82
CA PRO A 214 6.36 18.63 14.30
C PRO A 214 7.09 19.94 14.62
N GLU A 215 7.94 20.01 15.66
CA GLU A 215 8.63 21.25 16.05
C GLU A 215 9.74 21.66 15.08
N ARG A 216 10.08 20.80 14.11
CA ARG A 216 10.99 21.10 12.99
C ARG A 216 10.29 21.48 11.69
N ALA A 217 8.96 21.53 11.67
CA ALA A 217 8.19 21.95 10.51
C ALA A 217 8.23 23.50 10.39
N GLY A 218 9.27 24.01 9.73
CA GLY A 218 9.35 25.41 9.32
C GLY A 218 8.24 25.80 8.32
N GLU A 219 7.98 27.10 8.19
CA GLU A 219 6.85 27.67 7.44
C GLU A 219 6.81 27.27 5.95
N GLN A 220 5.59 27.13 5.42
CA GLN A 220 5.31 26.95 3.99
C GLN A 220 5.78 28.17 3.20
N LEU A 221 6.76 28.00 2.31
CA LEU A 221 7.06 28.99 1.28
C LEU A 221 6.05 28.83 0.14
N ILE A 222 4.97 29.58 0.22
CA ILE A 222 4.15 29.91 -0.94
C ILE A 222 4.81 31.15 -1.57
N GLU A 223 5.60 30.97 -2.63
CA GLU A 223 5.88 32.10 -3.52
C GLU A 223 4.62 32.34 -4.37
N GLN A 224 4.08 33.57 -4.26
CA GLN A 224 2.89 34.06 -4.95
C GLN A 224 3.12 34.21 -6.46
#